data_AF-A0A951UWL0-F1
#
_entry.id   AF-A0A951UWL0-F1
#
_cell.length_a   1.000
_cell.length_b   1.000
_cell.length_c   1.000
_cell.angle_alpha   90.00
_cell.angle_beta   90.00
_cell.angle_gamma   90.00
#
_symmetry.space_group_name_H-M   'P 1'
#
loop_
_entity.id
_entity.type
_entity.pdbx_description
1 polymer ?
#
loop_
_entity_poly.entity_id
_entity_poly.type
_entity_poly.pdbx_seq_one_letter_code
_entity_poly.pdbx_strand_id
1 'polypeptide(L)' 'MELQSKIRELSSQAASLSRQALEASKVNRKRGLDLMRQARDASKNCQVLIQQFKETEVKS' A
#
# COMPACT_ATOMS: atom_id res chain seq x y z
N MET A 1 15.33 2.04 11.21
CA MET A 1 15.27 2.79 9.92
C MET A 1 14.64 1.98 8.79
N GLU A 2 14.93 0.68 8.65
CA GLU A 2 14.43 -0.15 7.54
C GLU A 2 12.89 -0.26 7.49
N LEU A 3 12.23 -0.51 8.64
CA LEU A 3 10.76 -0.56 8.75
C LEU A 3 10.08 0.72 8.29
N GLN A 4 10.58 1.88 8.71
CA GLN A 4 10.02 3.18 8.35
C GLN A 4 10.15 3.46 6.84
N SER A 5 11.27 3.06 6.23
CA SER A 5 11.47 3.16 4.78
C SER A 5 10.46 2.30 4.02
N LYS A 6 10.28 1.05 4.45
CA LYS A 6 9.35 0.08 3.86
C LYS A 6 7.88 0.52 3.98
N ILE A 7 7.52 1.14 5.11
CA ILE A 7 6.20 1.76 5.30
C ILE A 7 5.96 2.88 4.29
N ARG A 8 6.95 3.77 4.06
CA ARG A 8 6.83 4.85 3.08
C ARG A 8 6.70 4.32 1.66
N GLU A 9 7.48 3.31 1.31
CA GLU A 9 7.45 2.67 0.00
C GLU A 9 6.07 2.05 -0.27
N LEU A 10 5.57 1.21 0.63
CA LEU A 10 4.26 0.57 0.49
C LEU A 10 3.11 1.59 0.45
N SER A 11 3.21 2.67 1.24
CA SER A 11 2.23 3.77 1.21
C SER A 11 2.21 4.46 -0.15
N SER A 12 3.39 4.77 -0.70
CA SER A 12 3.53 5.38 -2.03
C SER A 12 3.00 4.44 -3.12
N GLN A 13 3.31 3.15 -3.03
CA GLN A 13 2.86 2.13 -3.97
C GLN A 13 1.34 1.99 -3.95
N ALA A 14 0.71 1.92 -2.77
CA ALA A 14 -0.74 1.84 -2.63
C ALA A 14 -1.44 3.08 -3.23
N ALA A 15 -0.89 4.28 -3.02
CA ALA A 15 -1.42 5.51 -3.60
C ALA A 15 -1.27 5.54 -5.14
N SER A 16 -0.12 5.11 -5.65
CA SER A 16 0.14 5.03 -7.09
C SER A 16 -0.79 4.03 -7.78
N LEU A 17 -0.92 2.83 -7.21
CA LEU A 17 -1.81 1.78 -7.73
C LEU A 17 -3.27 2.21 -7.71
N SER A 18 -3.72 2.91 -6.66
CA SER A 18 -5.09 3.46 -6.59
C SER A 18 -5.35 4.48 -7.71
N ARG A 19 -4.41 5.39 -7.98
CA ARG A 19 -4.52 6.35 -9.09
C ARG A 19 -4.53 5.64 -10.44
N GLN A 20 -3.65 4.68 -10.65
CA GLN A 20 -3.60 3.89 -11.88
C GLN A 20 -4.88 3.07 -12.07
N ALA A 21 -5.47 2.56 -11.00
CA ALA A 21 -6.71 1.81 -11.06
C ALA A 21 -7.88 2.68 -11.55
N LEU A 22 -7.97 3.92 -11.07
CA LEU A 22 -8.98 4.87 -11.53
C LEU A 22 -8.84 5.14 -13.03
N GLU A 23 -7.64 5.44 -13.51
CA GLU A 23 -7.41 5.67 -14.94
C GLU A 23 -7.64 4.41 -15.78
N ALA A 24 -7.13 3.27 -15.34
CA ALA A 24 -7.30 2.00 -16.03
C ALA A 24 -8.77 1.59 -16.11
N SER A 25 -9.58 1.87 -15.07
CA SER A 25 -11.00 1.49 -15.04
C SER A 25 -11.85 2.19 -16.11
N LYS A 26 -11.41 3.36 -16.59
CA LYS A 26 -12.08 4.11 -17.67
C LYS A 26 -12.00 3.41 -19.02
N VAL A 27 -10.93 2.63 -19.24
CA VAL A 27 -10.66 1.93 -20.51
C VAL A 27 -10.87 0.42 -20.37
N ASN A 28 -10.50 -0.14 -19.21
CA ASN A 28 -10.59 -1.56 -18.91
C ASN A 28 -10.90 -1.79 -17.42
N ARG A 29 -12.17 -2.05 -17.13
CA ARG A 29 -12.66 -2.30 -15.77
C ARG A 29 -11.92 -3.45 -15.06
N LYS A 30 -11.60 -4.54 -15.76
CA LYS A 30 -10.88 -5.69 -15.17
C LYS A 30 -9.48 -5.24 -14.71
N ARG A 31 -8.76 -4.51 -15.54
CA ARG A 31 -7.44 -3.98 -15.19
C ARG A 31 -7.51 -3.02 -14.00
N GLY A 32 -8.53 -2.16 -13.95
CA GLY A 32 -8.78 -1.30 -12.79
C GLY A 32 -9.00 -2.09 -11.50
N LEU A 33 -9.80 -3.15 -11.55
CA LEU A 33 -10.04 -4.01 -10.38
C LEU A 33 -8.77 -4.75 -9.92
N ASP A 34 -7.93 -5.22 -10.84
CA ASP A 34 -6.67 -5.88 -10.50
C ASP A 34 -5.69 -4.91 -9.83
N LEU A 35 -5.63 -3.65 -10.29
CA LEU A 35 -4.83 -2.59 -9.66
C LEU A 35 -5.38 -2.18 -8.30
N MET A 36 -6.71 -2.13 -8.12
CA MET A 36 -7.34 -1.89 -6.82
C MET A 36 -7.00 -2.99 -5.80
N ARG A 37 -6.98 -4.27 -6.24
CA ARG A 37 -6.57 -5.39 -5.37
C ARG A 37 -5.13 -5.22 -4.92
N GLN A 38 -4.22 -4.92 -5.84
CA GLN A 38 -2.81 -4.66 -5.51
C GLN A 38 -2.65 -3.46 -4.56
N ALA A 39 -3.41 -2.38 -4.77
CA ALA A 39 -3.40 -1.23 -3.87
C ALA A 39 -3.86 -1.60 -2.46
N ARG A 40 -4.90 -2.45 -2.35
CA ARG A 40 -5.41 -2.96 -1.07
C ARG A 40 -4.37 -3.82 -0.35
N ASP A 41 -3.70 -4.70 -1.08
CA ASP A 41 -2.67 -5.57 -0.51
C ASP A 41 -1.45 -4.77 -0.03
N ALA A 42 -1.00 -3.80 -0.83
CA ALA A 42 0.07 -2.88 -0.42
C ALA A 42 -0.31 -2.07 0.83
N SER A 43 -1.56 -1.58 0.89
CA SER A 43 -2.08 -0.86 2.06
C SER A 43 -2.15 -1.74 3.31
N LYS A 44 -2.63 -2.98 3.18
CA LYS A 44 -2.70 -3.94 4.28
C LYS A 44 -1.30 -4.27 4.82
N ASN A 45 -0.35 -4.52 3.92
CA ASN A 45 1.05 -4.77 4.31
C ASN A 45 1.65 -3.55 5.01
N CYS A 46 1.37 -2.34 4.52
CA CYS A 46 1.78 -1.11 5.18
C CYS A 46 1.24 -1.00 6.62
N GLN A 47 -0.05 -1.31 6.83
CA GLN A 47 -0.67 -1.29 8.16
C GLN A 47 -0.03 -2.29 9.12
N VAL A 48 0.30 -3.51 8.65
CA VAL A 48 1.02 -4.51 9.44
C VAL A 48 2.39 -3.99 9.87
N LEU A 49 3.14 -3.39 8.94
CA LEU A 49 4.46 -2.82 9.27
C LEU A 49 4.37 -1.63 10.23
N ILE A 50 3.35 -0.78 10.09
CA ILE A 50 3.09 0.32 11.03
C ILE A 50 2.83 -0.23 12.44
N GLN A 51 2.05 -1.30 12.54
CA GLN A 51 1.77 -1.94 13.83
C GLN A 51 3.05 -2.51 14.45
N GLN A 52 3.86 -3.22 13.67
CA GLN A 52 5.17 -3.73 14.11
C GLN A 52 6.12 -2.61 14.54
N PHE A 53 6.14 -1.51 13.80
CA PHE A 53 6.97 -0.34 14.13
C PHE A 53 6.55 0.25 15.48
N LYS A 54 5.25 0.44 15.72
CA LYS A 54 4.72 0.92 17.01
C LYS A 54 5.06 -0.03 18.16
N GLU A 55 4.93 -1.33 17.96
CA GLU A 55 5.29 -2.34 18.98
C GLU A 55 6.78 -2.34 19.29
N THR A 56 7.62 -2.00 18.31
CA THR A 56 9.07 -1.88 18.49
C THR A 56 9.42 -0.61 19.27
N GLU A 57 8.75 0.51 18.99
CA GLU A 57 8.98 1.77 19.73
C GLU A 57 8.47 1.73 21.17
N VAL A 58 7.40 0.98 21.46
CA VAL A 58 6.86 0.84 22.83
C VAL A 58 7.70 -0.12 23.68
N LYS A 59 8.45 -1.04 23.06
CA LYS A 59 9.31 -2.01 23.76
C LYS A 59 10.77 -1.53 23.93
N SER A 60 11.10 -0.35 23.41
CA SER A 60 12.45 0.23 23.44
C SER A 60 12.63 1.21 24.61
#